data_AF-A0A3D0CRL1-F1
#
_entry.id   AF-A0A3D0CRL1-F1
#
_cell.length_a   1.000
_cell.length_b   1.000
_cell.length_c   1.000
_cell.angle_alpha   90.00
_cell.angle_beta   90.00
_cell.angle_gamma   90.00
#
_symmetry.space_group_name_H-M   'P 1'
#
loop_
_entity.id
_entity.type
_entity.pdbx_description
1 polymer ?
#
loop_
_entity_poly.entity_id
_entity_poly.type
_entity_poly.pdbx_seq_one_letter_code
_entity_poly.pdbx_strand_id
1 'polypeptide(L)'
;LIELLVVIAIIAILAAILLPALARAREAARRASCQNNLKQWGLICKMYSGESKGMYPPGTPYAIFGEFLNSGISAAALYPDYWNDIEIKFCPSDSGTYTGDRGAFQSPPDVRKAVEEALDAGDAARLCLGAALSAPNSYIYCSVG
;
A
#
# COMPACT_ATOMS: atom_id res chain seq x y z
N LEU A 1 32.51 28.65 31.30
CA LEU A 1 31.44 29.07 30.35
C LEU A 1 31.88 28.91 28.90
N ILE A 2 33.01 29.48 28.47
CA ILE A 2 33.55 29.30 27.10
C ILE A 2 33.78 27.82 26.72
N GLU A 3 34.26 26.99 27.65
CA GLU A 3 34.48 25.56 27.37
C GLU A 3 33.19 24.82 26.98
N LEU A 4 32.05 25.18 27.59
CA LEU A 4 30.77 24.59 27.26
C LEU A 4 30.23 25.07 25.90
N LEU A 5 30.52 26.33 25.53
CA LEU A 5 30.07 26.95 24.29
C LEU A 5 30.73 26.36 23.05
N VAL A 6 32.00 25.95 23.15
CA VAL A 6 32.71 25.31 22.03
C VAL A 6 32.13 23.92 21.75
N VAL A 7 31.78 23.17 22.79
CA VAL A 7 31.25 21.80 22.66
C VAL A 7 29.90 21.82 21.93
N ILE A 8 28.98 22.71 22.32
CA ILE A 8 27.68 22.81 21.65
C ILE A 8 27.82 23.24 20.17
N ALA A 9 28.81 24.09 19.86
CA ALA A 9 29.05 24.53 18.49
C ALA A 9 29.51 23.36 17.59
N ILE A 10 30.39 22.49 18.10
CA ILE A 10 30.86 21.31 17.37
C ILE A 10 29.71 20.31 17.16
N ILE A 11 28.88 20.06 18.19
CA ILE A 11 27.71 19.17 18.07
C ILE A 11 26.73 19.70 17.02
N ALA A 12 26.48 21.02 16.98
CA ALA A 12 25.59 21.63 16.00
C ALA A 12 26.07 21.45 14.56
N ILE A 13 27.38 21.62 14.30
CA ILE A 13 27.99 21.41 12.97
C ILE A 13 27.85 19.94 12.54
N LEU A 14 28.17 19.01 13.43
CA LEU A 14 28.06 17.57 13.14
C LEU A 14 26.60 17.17 12.86
N ALA A 15 25.65 17.65 13.68
CA ALA A 15 24.23 17.38 13.48
C ALA A 15 23.70 17.95 12.16
N ALA A 16 24.13 19.16 11.77
CA ALA A 16 23.73 19.79 10.51
C ALA A 16 24.12 18.96 9.27
N ILE A 17 25.27 18.27 9.32
CA ILE A 17 25.73 17.40 8.23
C ILE A 17 25.00 16.04 8.26
N LEU A 18 24.64 15.55 9.44
CA LEU A 18 23.99 14.25 9.62
C LEU A 18 22.50 14.25 9.26
N LEU A 19 21.77 15.34 9.50
CA LEU A 19 20.34 15.46 9.20
C LEU A 19 19.97 15.15 7.73
N PRO A 20 20.62 15.75 6.70
CA PRO A 20 20.30 15.43 5.30
C PRO A 20 20.69 14.00 4.91
N ALA A 21 21.74 13.43 5.52
CA ALA A 21 22.10 12.03 5.32
C ALA A 21 21.04 11.07 5.90
N LEU A 22 20.53 11.37 7.11
CA LEU A 22 19.50 10.57 7.77
C LEU A 22 18.17 10.60 7.00
N ALA A 23 17.78 11.74 6.44
CA ALA A 23 16.57 11.85 5.62
C ALA A 23 16.64 10.92 4.39
N ARG A 24 17.78 10.89 3.70
CA ARG A 24 18.01 9.98 2.55
C ARG A 24 18.02 8.51 2.97
N ALA A 25 18.64 8.19 4.11
CA ALA A 25 18.67 6.83 4.64
C ALA A 25 17.28 6.32 5.01
N ARG A 26 16.46 7.15 5.66
CA ARG A 26 15.05 6.83 5.95
C ARG A 26 14.26 6.56 4.69
N GLU A 27 14.46 7.37 3.65
CA GLU A 27 13.77 7.19 2.38
C GLU A 27 14.21 5.92 1.65
N ALA A 28 15.51 5.59 1.67
CA ALA A 28 16.00 4.32 1.14
C ALA A 28 15.39 3.12 1.89
N ALA A 29 15.27 3.20 3.22
CA ALA A 29 14.62 2.16 4.02
C ALA A 29 13.14 2.01 3.66
N ARG A 30 12.39 3.11 3.52
CA ARG A 30 10.98 3.06 3.07
C ARG A 30 10.83 2.40 1.71
N ARG A 31 11.69 2.76 0.74
CA ARG A 31 11.71 2.12 -0.59
C ARG A 31 12.04 0.63 -0.53
N ALA A 32 12.99 0.23 0.32
CA ALA A 32 13.31 -1.19 0.53
C ALA A 32 12.10 -1.96 1.08
N SER A 33 11.34 -1.39 2.00
CA SER A 33 10.08 -1.97 2.48
C SER A 33 9.06 -2.13 1.35
N CYS A 34 8.88 -1.11 0.50
CA CYS A 34 7.96 -1.21 -0.64
C CYS A 34 8.36 -2.32 -1.63
N GLN A 35 9.65 -2.49 -1.89
CA GLN A 35 10.14 -3.61 -2.72
C GLN A 35 9.87 -4.97 -2.07
N ASN A 36 9.95 -5.05 -0.74
CA ASN A 36 9.63 -6.28 -0.02
C ASN A 36 8.13 -6.60 -0.12
N ASN A 37 7.26 -5.59 0.03
CA ASN A 37 5.82 -5.74 -0.13
C ASN A 37 5.46 -6.22 -1.55
N LEU A 38 6.11 -5.71 -2.60
CA LEU A 38 5.95 -6.21 -3.97
C LEU A 38 6.36 -7.68 -4.13
N LYS A 39 7.44 -8.10 -3.47
CA LYS A 39 7.86 -9.51 -3.47
C LYS A 39 6.81 -10.40 -2.79
N GLN A 40 6.19 -9.91 -1.71
CA GLN A 40 5.09 -10.61 -1.04
C GLN A 40 3.87 -10.75 -1.97
N TRP A 41 3.51 -9.70 -2.73
CA TRP A 41 2.48 -9.81 -3.78
C TRP A 41 2.82 -10.88 -4.82
N GLY A 42 4.06 -10.92 -5.28
CA GLY A 42 4.52 -11.98 -6.20
C GLY A 42 4.38 -13.39 -5.60
N LEU A 43 4.67 -13.54 -4.30
CA LEU A 43 4.50 -14.81 -3.60
C LEU A 43 3.02 -15.20 -3.48
N ILE A 44 2.14 -14.25 -3.14
CA ILE A 44 0.69 -14.44 -3.05
C ILE A 44 0.13 -14.94 -4.40
N CYS A 45 0.47 -14.26 -5.50
CA CYS A 45 0.04 -14.67 -6.84
C CYS A 45 0.58 -16.06 -7.21
N LYS A 46 1.83 -16.37 -6.83
CA LYS A 46 2.44 -17.68 -7.08
C LYS A 46 1.75 -18.80 -6.29
N MET A 47 1.42 -18.56 -5.02
CA MET A 47 0.67 -19.51 -4.19
C MET A 47 -0.71 -19.78 -4.77
N TYR A 48 -1.46 -18.72 -5.10
CA TYR A 48 -2.77 -18.83 -5.73
C TYR A 48 -2.71 -19.62 -7.05
N SER A 49 -1.73 -19.30 -7.91
CA SER A 49 -1.54 -19.97 -9.20
C SER A 49 -1.23 -21.45 -9.04
N GLY A 50 -0.49 -21.85 -8.00
CA GLY A 50 -0.21 -23.25 -7.69
C GLY A 50 -1.49 -24.06 -7.44
N GLU A 51 -2.48 -23.47 -6.77
CA GLU A 51 -3.74 -24.14 -6.41
C GLU A 51 -4.80 -23.98 -7.51
N SER A 52 -4.75 -22.87 -8.25
CA SER A 52 -5.70 -22.55 -9.34
C SER A 52 -5.27 -23.07 -10.70
N LYS A 53 -4.59 -24.23 -10.77
CA LYS A 53 -4.16 -24.88 -12.02
C LYS A 53 -3.36 -23.95 -12.96
N GLY A 54 -2.53 -23.07 -12.39
CA GLY A 54 -1.72 -22.11 -13.13
C GLY A 54 -2.42 -20.78 -13.44
N MET A 55 -3.70 -20.60 -13.08
CA MET A 55 -4.42 -19.35 -13.30
C MET A 55 -3.96 -18.26 -12.33
N TYR A 56 -3.83 -17.02 -12.82
CA TYR A 56 -3.60 -15.87 -11.96
C TYR A 56 -4.88 -15.48 -11.20
N PRO A 57 -4.75 -14.79 -10.05
CA PRO A 57 -5.90 -14.25 -9.33
C PRO A 57 -6.81 -13.44 -10.28
N PRO A 58 -8.15 -13.65 -10.22
CA PRO A 58 -9.08 -12.90 -11.06
C PRO A 58 -9.05 -11.42 -10.71
N GLY A 59 -9.44 -10.55 -11.63
CA GLY A 59 -9.62 -9.14 -11.32
C GLY A 59 -10.88 -8.87 -10.51
N THR A 60 -10.96 -7.72 -9.83
CA THR A 60 -12.22 -7.29 -9.21
C THR A 60 -13.12 -6.66 -10.27
N PRO A 61 -14.32 -7.21 -10.52
CA PRO A 61 -15.27 -6.56 -11.39
C PRO A 61 -15.76 -5.26 -10.72
N TYR A 62 -15.63 -4.14 -11.43
CA TYR A 62 -16.16 -2.85 -11.05
C TYR A 62 -17.03 -2.33 -12.19
N ALA A 63 -18.29 -1.99 -11.88
CA ALA A 63 -19.24 -1.50 -12.86
C ALA A 63 -19.14 0.03 -12.96
N ILE A 64 -18.83 0.54 -14.16
CA ILE A 64 -18.88 1.97 -14.45
C ILE A 64 -19.86 2.18 -15.61
N PHE A 65 -20.89 2.99 -15.42
CA PHE A 65 -21.89 3.30 -16.45
C PHE A 65 -22.54 2.07 -17.11
N GLY A 66 -22.67 0.96 -16.39
CA GLY A 66 -23.25 -0.29 -16.91
C GLY A 66 -22.25 -1.21 -17.64
N GLU A 67 -20.98 -0.81 -17.75
CA GLU A 67 -19.90 -1.67 -18.24
C GLU A 67 -19.10 -2.27 -17.08
N PHE A 68 -18.76 -3.56 -17.19
CA PHE A 68 -17.90 -4.24 -16.23
C PHE A 68 -16.43 -4.09 -16.64
N LEU A 69 -15.66 -3.39 -15.80
CA LEU A 69 -14.20 -3.27 -15.91
C LEU A 69 -13.55 -4.09 -14.80
N ASN A 70 -12.34 -4.61 -15.05
CA ASN A 70 -11.55 -5.23 -13.99
C ASN A 70 -10.63 -4.17 -13.37
N SER A 71 -10.82 -3.88 -12.07
CA SER A 71 -9.94 -3.01 -11.29
C SER A 71 -9.01 -3.86 -10.43
N GLY A 72 -7.76 -4.04 -10.89
CA GLY A 72 -6.72 -4.71 -10.12
C GLY A 72 -6.97 -6.20 -9.87
N ILE A 73 -6.44 -6.71 -8.77
CA ILE A 73 -6.50 -8.12 -8.35
C ILE A 73 -7.63 -8.30 -7.34
N SER A 74 -8.43 -9.35 -7.47
CA SER A 74 -9.54 -9.60 -6.56
C SER A 74 -9.08 -9.91 -5.15
N ALA A 75 -9.29 -8.96 -4.25
CA ALA A 75 -9.10 -9.19 -2.83
C ALA A 75 -10.05 -10.25 -2.29
N ALA A 76 -11.26 -10.39 -2.85
CA ALA A 76 -12.19 -11.46 -2.46
C ALA A 76 -11.66 -12.87 -2.80
N ALA A 77 -10.74 -12.99 -3.77
CA ALA A 77 -10.12 -14.27 -4.12
C ALA A 77 -8.82 -14.54 -3.34
N LEU A 78 -8.22 -13.52 -2.71
CA LEU A 78 -6.92 -13.63 -2.05
C LEU A 78 -7.00 -13.49 -0.53
N TYR A 79 -7.90 -12.66 -0.03
CA TYR A 79 -8.08 -12.41 1.39
C TYR A 79 -9.19 -13.33 1.95
N PRO A 80 -8.99 -13.98 3.11
CA PRO A 80 -7.77 -13.99 3.94
C PRO A 80 -6.76 -15.09 3.56
N ASP A 81 -7.12 -16.04 2.69
CA ASP A 81 -6.38 -17.31 2.54
C ASP A 81 -4.91 -17.14 2.13
N TYR A 82 -4.64 -16.26 1.16
CA TYR A 82 -3.29 -16.00 0.65
C TYR A 82 -2.74 -14.66 1.15
N TRP A 83 -3.63 -13.69 1.37
CA TRP A 83 -3.29 -12.33 1.76
C TRP A 83 -3.84 -12.03 3.15
N ASN A 84 -2.99 -12.19 4.17
CA ASN A 84 -3.36 -11.92 5.57
C ASN A 84 -2.93 -10.54 6.07
N ASP A 85 -1.82 -10.03 5.53
CA ASP A 85 -1.26 -8.73 5.91
C ASP A 85 -1.73 -7.64 4.94
N ILE A 86 -2.86 -7.01 5.25
CA ILE A 86 -3.48 -5.98 4.40
C ILE A 86 -2.58 -4.76 4.20
N GLU A 87 -1.63 -4.51 5.10
CA GLU A 87 -0.76 -3.33 5.03
C GLU A 87 0.19 -3.36 3.82
N ILE A 88 0.46 -4.55 3.28
CA ILE A 88 1.35 -4.71 2.11
C ILE A 88 0.80 -4.05 0.84
N LYS A 89 -0.50 -3.68 0.80
CA LYS A 89 -1.07 -2.90 -0.31
C LYS A 89 -0.57 -1.45 -0.34
N PHE A 90 -0.03 -0.97 0.78
CA PHE A 90 0.55 0.35 0.91
C PHE A 90 2.07 0.30 0.83
N CYS A 91 2.64 1.31 0.17
CA CYS A 91 4.07 1.58 0.19
C CYS A 91 4.31 2.75 1.15
N PRO A 92 5.16 2.62 2.19
CA PRO A 92 5.47 3.73 3.10
C PRO A 92 6.16 4.93 2.43
N SER A 93 6.68 4.75 1.21
CA SER A 93 7.24 5.82 0.38
C SER A 93 6.17 6.53 -0.48
N ASP A 94 4.95 6.02 -0.54
CA ASP A 94 3.87 6.60 -1.32
C ASP A 94 3.38 7.91 -0.67
N SER A 95 3.06 8.90 -1.49
CA SER A 95 2.54 10.19 -1.04
C SER A 95 1.07 10.12 -0.63
N GLY A 96 0.38 9.02 -0.91
CA GLY A 96 -1.04 8.80 -0.55
C GLY A 96 -2.02 9.66 -1.35
N THR A 97 -1.52 10.42 -2.32
CA THR A 97 -2.31 11.25 -3.24
C THR A 97 -2.63 10.49 -4.50
N TYR A 98 -3.70 9.69 -4.47
CA TYR A 98 -4.31 9.14 -5.68
C TYR A 98 -5.25 10.18 -6.28
N THR A 99 -4.70 11.12 -7.05
CA THR A 99 -5.52 12.10 -7.79
C THR A 99 -6.02 11.45 -9.08
N GLY A 100 -7.16 10.78 -9.00
CA GLY A 100 -8.00 10.53 -10.17
C GLY A 100 -8.94 11.70 -10.40
N ASP A 101 -9.29 11.96 -11.65
CA ASP A 101 -10.20 13.05 -12.09
C ASP A 101 -11.63 12.93 -11.51
N ARG A 102 -11.94 11.84 -10.79
CA ARG A 102 -13.23 11.57 -10.11
C ARG A 102 -13.15 11.55 -8.57
N GLY A 103 -12.22 12.31 -8.00
CA GLY A 103 -12.10 12.48 -6.56
C GLY A 103 -11.04 11.57 -5.94
N ALA A 104 -10.39 12.07 -4.90
CA ALA A 104 -9.36 11.34 -4.19
C ALA A 104 -9.98 10.09 -3.55
N PHE A 105 -9.58 8.90 -4.00
CA PHE A 105 -9.72 7.69 -3.19
C PHE A 105 -8.77 7.85 -2.01
N GLN A 106 -9.21 8.56 -0.96
CA GLN A 106 -8.45 8.62 0.28
C GLN A 106 -8.50 7.23 0.91
N SER A 107 -7.33 6.60 1.04
CA SER A 107 -7.20 5.38 1.81
C SER A 107 -7.80 5.60 3.22
N PRO A 108 -8.69 4.73 3.71
CA PRO A 108 -9.17 4.81 5.08
C PRO A 108 -7.98 4.86 6.04
N PRO A 109 -8.00 5.72 7.08
CA PRO A 109 -6.88 5.89 8.01
C PRO A 109 -6.56 4.61 8.79
N ASP A 110 -7.52 3.71 8.93
CA ASP A 110 -7.35 2.38 9.51
C ASP A 110 -8.06 1.35 8.62
N VAL A 111 -7.30 0.75 7.71
CA VAL A 111 -7.84 -0.24 6.78
C VAL A 111 -8.23 -1.52 7.51
N ARG A 112 -7.53 -1.90 8.58
CA ARG A 112 -7.84 -3.10 9.34
C ARG A 112 -9.20 -2.99 10.00
N LYS A 113 -9.49 -1.85 10.63
CA LYS A 113 -10.81 -1.57 11.18
C LYS A 113 -11.89 -1.56 10.11
N ALA A 114 -11.62 -0.98 8.94
CA ALA A 114 -12.56 -1.01 7.81
C ALA A 114 -12.82 -2.44 7.29
N VAL A 115 -11.83 -3.33 7.37
CA VAL A 115 -11.99 -4.75 7.03
C VAL A 115 -12.84 -5.48 8.07
N GLU A 116 -12.55 -5.29 9.35
CA GLU A 116 -13.31 -5.88 10.46
C GLU A 116 -14.79 -5.44 10.39
N GLU A 117 -15.05 -4.14 10.21
CA GLU A 117 -16.41 -3.60 10.02
C GLU A 117 -17.10 -4.17 8.78
N ALA A 118 -16.36 -4.40 7.69
CA ALA A 118 -16.93 -4.94 6.46
C ALA A 118 -17.20 -6.45 6.52
N LEU A 119 -16.46 -7.20 7.34
CA LEU A 119 -16.73 -8.61 7.59
C LEU A 119 -18.02 -8.79 8.40
N ASP A 120 -18.31 -7.87 9.32
CA ASP A 120 -19.49 -7.91 10.19
C ASP A 120 -20.79 -7.42 9.51
N ALA A 121 -20.69 -6.62 8.44
CA ALA A 121 -21.84 -5.96 7.80
C ALA A 121 -22.52 -6.75 6.64
N GLY A 122 -22.10 -7.99 6.35
CA GLY A 122 -22.74 -8.87 5.36
C GLY A 122 -22.21 -8.76 3.92
N ASP A 123 -22.91 -9.37 2.95
CA ASP A 123 -22.38 -9.59 1.59
C ASP A 123 -22.10 -8.30 0.80
N ALA A 124 -22.90 -7.24 1.01
CA ALA A 124 -22.67 -5.94 0.39
C ALA A 124 -21.36 -5.29 0.90
N ALA A 125 -21.03 -5.50 2.17
CA ALA A 125 -19.82 -4.97 2.77
C ALA A 125 -18.59 -5.76 2.33
N ARG A 126 -18.71 -7.08 2.09
CA ARG A 126 -17.67 -7.89 1.43
C ARG A 126 -17.36 -7.44 0.00
N LEU A 127 -18.35 -6.98 -0.76
CA LEU A 127 -18.15 -6.37 -2.08
C LEU A 127 -17.37 -5.05 -1.99
N CYS A 128 -17.73 -4.18 -1.04
CA CYS A 128 -17.00 -2.94 -0.77
C CYS A 128 -15.57 -3.21 -0.28
N LEU A 129 -15.38 -4.23 0.55
CA LEU A 129 -14.07 -4.70 1.00
C LEU A 129 -13.22 -5.20 -0.16
N GLY A 130 -13.83 -6.00 -1.04
CA GLY A 130 -13.25 -6.46 -2.30
C GLY A 130 -12.74 -5.30 -3.12
N ALA A 131 -13.56 -4.26 -3.34
CA ALA A 131 -13.19 -3.06 -4.08
C ALA A 131 -12.14 -2.18 -3.38
N ALA A 132 -12.17 -2.08 -2.04
CA ALA A 132 -11.22 -1.28 -1.27
C ALA A 132 -9.83 -1.92 -1.14
N LEU A 133 -9.75 -3.23 -1.35
CA LEU A 133 -8.54 -4.03 -1.30
C LEU A 133 -8.06 -4.47 -2.69
N SER A 134 -8.85 -4.28 -3.76
CA SER A 134 -8.57 -4.86 -5.07
C SER A 134 -7.39 -4.25 -5.82
N ALA A 135 -7.00 -3.04 -5.48
CA ALA A 135 -5.83 -2.43 -6.05
C ALA A 135 -4.72 -2.32 -4.99
N PRO A 136 -3.51 -2.85 -5.26
CA PRO A 136 -2.31 -2.38 -4.60
C PRO A 136 -2.09 -0.91 -5.02
N ASN A 137 -2.84 -0.01 -4.37
CA ASN A 137 -3.00 1.39 -4.76
C ASN A 137 -1.65 2.09 -4.92
N SER A 138 -0.71 1.84 -4.00
CA SER A 138 0.62 2.45 -4.06
C SER A 138 1.53 1.92 -5.18
N TYR A 139 1.16 0.81 -5.81
CA TYR A 139 1.98 0.11 -6.79
C TYR A 139 1.40 0.15 -8.21
N ILE A 140 0.15 0.63 -8.35
CA ILE A 140 -0.50 0.80 -9.64
C ILE A 140 -0.56 2.30 -9.95
N TYR A 141 0.33 2.76 -10.83
CA TYR A 141 0.19 4.07 -11.45
C TYR A 141 -0.77 3.96 -12.63
N CYS A 142 -2.00 4.45 -12.47
CA CYS A 142 -2.86 4.72 -13.61
C CYS A 142 -2.43 6.07 -14.19
N SER A 143 -1.55 6.08 -15.21
CA SER A 143 -1.29 7.30 -15.97
C SER A 143 -2.54 7.59 -16.80
N VAL A 144 -3.30 8.60 -16.41
CA VAL A 144 -4.34 9.17 -17.28
C VAL A 144 -3.58 9.96 -18.36
N GLY A 145 -3.42 9.36 -19.54
CA GLY A 145 -2.90 10.01 -20.74
C GLY A 145 -4.02 10.63 -21.55
#